data_AF-T1AAJ2-F1
#
_entry.id   AF-T1AAJ2-F1
#
_cell.length_a   1.000
_cell.length_b   1.000
_cell.length_c   1.000
_cell.angle_alpha   90.00
_cell.angle_beta   90.00
_cell.angle_gamma   90.00
#
_symmetry.space_group_name_H-M   'P 1'
#
loop_
_entity.id
_entity.type
_entity.pdbx_description
1 polymer ?
#
loop_
_entity_poly.entity_id
_entity_poly.type
_entity_poly.pdbx_seq_one_letter_code
_entity_poly.pdbx_strand_id
1 'polypeptide(L)'
;LRSAQRFILCEGVGTALALHQVTGLPVVAALSAGNLPVFARAIAGKVTDHVMIYADADGRAAREDQSYVGQRMAVEAARVFGASARVAIPSRRVGVTPPGYDARDQLRDGDGAAISAAIEAARPADLTRLPSIAGFAPHVGDRESEEEREECELDR
;
A
#
# COMPACT_ATOMS: atom_id res chain seq x y z
N LEU A 1 16.72 -1.19 -5.66
CA LEU A 1 16.81 -1.50 -4.23
C LEU A 1 17.92 -2.52 -4.03
N ARG A 2 18.88 -2.26 -3.13
CA ARG A 2 19.90 -3.28 -2.76
C ARG A 2 19.26 -4.25 -1.78
N SER A 3 19.65 -5.53 -1.79
CA SER A 3 18.96 -6.62 -1.09
C SER A 3 18.81 -6.44 0.43
N ALA A 4 19.69 -5.67 1.06
CA ALA A 4 19.77 -5.45 2.51
C ALA A 4 19.40 -4.02 2.96
N GLN A 5 18.44 -3.35 2.29
CA GLN A 5 17.90 -2.08 2.78
C GLN A 5 16.42 -2.19 3.10
N ARG A 6 16.08 -1.97 4.37
CA ARG A 6 14.73 -1.63 4.83
C ARG A 6 14.22 -0.42 4.04
N PHE A 7 13.03 -0.54 3.47
CA PHE A 7 12.34 0.55 2.78
C PHE A 7 10.85 0.53 3.11
N ILE A 8 10.19 1.65 2.85
CA ILE A 8 8.74 1.77 2.95
C ILE A 8 8.14 1.79 1.54
N LEU A 9 7.10 1.00 1.30
CA LEU A 9 6.30 1.02 0.08
C LEU A 9 4.97 1.74 0.37
N CYS A 10 4.58 2.69 -0.47
CA CYS A 10 3.29 3.38 -0.36
C CYS A 10 2.74 3.72 -1.75
N GLU A 11 1.50 4.21 -1.81
CA GLU A 11 0.83 4.58 -3.06
C GLU A 11 1.35 5.92 -3.62
N GLY A 12 1.13 7.01 -2.89
CA GLY A 12 1.32 8.37 -3.40
C GLY A 12 2.70 8.98 -3.17
N VAL A 13 3.09 9.93 -4.03
CA VAL A 13 4.32 10.74 -3.86
C VAL A 13 4.25 11.63 -2.61
N GLY A 14 3.07 12.18 -2.30
CA GLY A 14 2.86 12.99 -1.09
C GLY A 14 3.07 12.17 0.19
N THR A 15 2.47 10.97 0.23
CA THR A 15 2.69 9.96 1.28
C THR A 15 4.17 9.60 1.39
N ALA A 16 4.83 9.34 0.26
CA ALA A 16 6.25 8.98 0.24
C ALA A 16 7.16 10.07 0.83
N LEU A 17 6.92 11.32 0.46
CA LEU A 17 7.68 12.46 0.98
C LEU A 17 7.51 12.58 2.49
N ALA A 18 6.28 12.52 3.00
CA ALA A 18 6.00 12.61 4.43
C ALA A 18 6.67 11.49 5.22
N LEU A 19 6.59 10.25 4.71
CA LEU A 19 7.25 9.09 5.32
C LEU A 19 8.76 9.25 5.35
N HIS A 20 9.37 9.72 4.25
CA HIS A 20 10.81 9.94 4.20
C HIS A 20 11.25 11.04 5.17
N GLN A 21 10.50 12.15 5.24
CA GLN A 21 10.79 13.27 6.15
C GLN A 21 10.78 12.83 7.62
N VAL A 22 9.85 11.96 8.02
CA VAL A 22 9.73 11.50 9.41
C VAL A 22 10.72 10.38 9.73
N THR A 23 10.94 9.44 8.81
CA THR A 23 11.67 8.21 9.12
C THR A 23 13.13 8.22 8.66
N GLY A 24 13.48 9.06 7.69
CA GLY A 24 14.76 9.01 6.98
C GLY A 24 14.97 7.75 6.13
N LEU A 25 13.99 6.83 6.09
CA LEU A 25 14.12 5.58 5.33
C LEU A 25 13.91 5.81 3.83
N PRO A 26 14.50 4.99 2.95
CA PRO A 26 14.12 4.94 1.55
C PRO A 26 12.62 4.63 1.42
N VAL A 27 11.92 5.38 0.57
CA VAL A 27 10.49 5.18 0.30
C VAL A 27 10.27 4.99 -1.19
N VAL A 28 9.43 4.01 -1.55
CA VAL A 28 9.00 3.73 -2.91
C VAL A 28 7.52 4.09 -3.03
N ALA A 29 7.21 5.02 -3.93
CA ALA A 29 5.83 5.33 -4.32
C ALA A 29 5.44 4.46 -5.52
N ALA A 30 4.36 3.68 -5.39
CA ALA A 30 3.83 2.83 -6.45
C ALA A 30 2.95 3.59 -7.45
N LEU A 31 2.62 4.86 -7.16
CA LEU A 31 1.81 5.79 -7.96
C LEU A 31 0.33 5.42 -8.12
N SER A 32 -0.08 4.26 -7.59
CA SER A 32 -1.46 3.80 -7.48
C SER A 32 -1.51 2.63 -6.49
N ALA A 33 -2.62 2.48 -5.75
CA ALA A 33 -2.86 1.34 -4.88
C ALA A 33 -2.68 0.01 -5.65
N GLY A 34 -3.22 -0.06 -6.87
CA GLY A 34 -3.17 -1.26 -7.71
C GLY A 34 -1.74 -1.68 -8.09
N ASN A 35 -0.79 -0.76 -8.03
CA ASN A 35 0.61 -1.04 -8.34
C ASN A 35 1.38 -1.63 -7.15
N LEU A 36 0.86 -1.56 -5.92
CA LEU A 36 1.51 -2.14 -4.74
C LEU A 36 1.79 -3.64 -4.91
N PRO A 37 0.81 -4.50 -5.24
CA PRO A 37 1.06 -5.93 -5.44
C PRO A 37 1.87 -6.22 -6.70
N VAL A 38 1.73 -5.41 -7.77
CA VAL A 38 2.54 -5.53 -9.00
C VAL A 38 4.02 -5.31 -8.67
N PHE A 39 4.33 -4.22 -7.96
CA PHE A 39 5.68 -3.94 -7.50
C PHE A 39 6.21 -5.05 -6.61
N ALA A 40 5.41 -5.48 -5.62
CA ALA A 40 5.79 -6.55 -4.71
C ALA A 40 6.19 -7.83 -5.45
N ARG A 41 5.43 -8.26 -6.46
CA ARG A 41 5.76 -9.42 -7.30
C ARG A 41 7.06 -9.22 -8.09
N ALA A 42 7.27 -8.03 -8.66
CA ALA A 42 8.45 -7.74 -9.48
C ALA A 42 9.77 -7.78 -8.69
N ILE A 43 9.71 -7.53 -7.38
CA ILE A 43 10.88 -7.50 -6.49
C ILE A 43 10.91 -8.62 -5.45
N ALA A 44 9.91 -9.49 -5.43
CA ALA A 44 9.90 -10.69 -4.59
C ALA A 44 11.18 -11.51 -4.83
N GLY A 45 11.81 -11.97 -3.75
CA GLY A 45 13.08 -12.71 -3.79
C GLY A 45 14.33 -11.85 -4.02
N LYS A 46 14.21 -10.56 -4.37
CA LYS A 46 15.35 -9.62 -4.49
C LYS A 46 15.62 -8.83 -3.21
N VAL A 47 14.69 -8.86 -2.26
CA VAL A 47 14.78 -8.19 -0.96
C VAL A 47 14.80 -9.23 0.14
N THR A 48 15.81 -9.18 1.00
CA THR A 48 15.96 -10.11 2.14
C THR A 48 15.51 -9.49 3.46
N ASP A 49 15.33 -8.17 3.50
CA ASP A 49 14.98 -7.42 4.69
C ASP A 49 13.47 -7.23 4.89
N HIS A 50 13.11 -6.71 6.06
CA HIS A 50 11.76 -6.32 6.38
C HIS A 50 11.26 -5.17 5.48
N VAL A 51 10.08 -5.38 4.88
CA VAL A 51 9.37 -4.40 4.06
C VAL A 51 8.23 -3.79 4.90
N MET A 52 8.21 -2.48 5.03
CA MET A 52 7.05 -1.77 5.57
C MET A 52 6.17 -1.33 4.42
N ILE A 53 4.88 -1.66 4.46
CA ILE A 53 3.90 -1.16 3.49
C ILE A 53 2.99 -0.19 4.24
N TYR A 54 2.93 1.05 3.78
CA TYR A 54 2.10 2.09 4.35
C TYR A 54 0.88 2.31 3.45
N ALA A 55 -0.29 1.92 3.93
CA ALA A 55 -1.54 2.07 3.21
C ALA A 55 -2.11 3.48 3.36
N ASP A 56 -2.98 3.88 2.44
CA ASP A 56 -3.90 5.01 2.66
C ASP A 56 -5.14 4.49 3.40
N ALA A 57 -5.71 5.30 4.31
CA ALA A 57 -6.90 4.94 5.07
C ALA A 57 -8.19 5.27 4.28
N ASP A 58 -8.39 4.58 3.17
CA ASP A 58 -9.62 4.70 2.37
C ASP A 58 -10.87 4.28 3.17
N GLY A 59 -12.00 4.88 2.80
CA GLY A 59 -13.31 4.54 3.35
C GLY A 59 -14.13 3.65 2.43
N ARG A 60 -15.43 3.58 2.73
CA ARG A 60 -16.42 2.96 1.84
C ARG A 60 -16.64 3.88 0.63
N ALA A 61 -16.56 3.32 -0.56
CA ALA A 61 -16.86 4.01 -1.82
C ALA A 61 -18.30 3.71 -2.27
N ALA A 62 -18.79 4.47 -3.26
CA ALA A 62 -20.09 4.23 -3.88
C ALA A 62 -20.18 2.84 -4.53
N ARG A 63 -19.06 2.39 -5.12
CA ARG A 63 -18.90 1.02 -5.60
C ARG A 63 -18.15 0.20 -4.55
N GLU A 64 -18.67 -0.98 -4.23
CA GLU A 64 -18.13 -1.81 -3.14
C GLU A 64 -16.73 -2.35 -3.44
N ASP A 65 -16.45 -2.68 -4.70
CA ASP A 65 -15.14 -3.09 -5.21
C ASP A 65 -14.07 -1.99 -5.06
N GLN A 66 -14.48 -0.72 -4.98
CA GLN A 66 -13.62 0.44 -4.75
C GLN A 66 -13.52 0.86 -3.27
N SER A 67 -14.12 0.09 -2.35
CA SER A 67 -14.00 0.37 -0.91
C SER A 67 -12.67 -0.16 -0.35
N TYR A 68 -12.02 0.64 0.50
CA TYR A 68 -10.79 0.28 1.21
C TYR A 68 -9.64 -0.17 0.30
N VAL A 69 -9.51 0.42 -0.89
CA VAL A 69 -8.59 -0.06 -1.94
C VAL A 69 -7.14 0.03 -1.50
N GLY A 70 -6.71 1.16 -0.92
CA GLY A 70 -5.36 1.36 -0.39
C GLY A 70 -4.98 0.29 0.63
N GLN A 71 -5.85 0.01 1.61
CA GLN A 71 -5.56 -1.03 2.61
C GLN A 71 -5.60 -2.45 2.03
N ARG A 72 -6.53 -2.74 1.10
CA ARG A 72 -6.62 -4.06 0.45
C ARG A 72 -5.39 -4.36 -0.38
N MET A 73 -4.95 -3.42 -1.22
CA MET A 73 -3.77 -3.60 -2.06
C MET A 73 -2.48 -3.65 -1.24
N ALA A 74 -2.40 -2.90 -0.13
CA ALA A 74 -1.29 -3.02 0.81
C ALA A 74 -1.21 -4.41 1.46
N VAL A 75 -2.36 -4.98 1.86
CA VAL A 75 -2.42 -6.36 2.39
C VAL A 75 -2.06 -7.39 1.32
N GLU A 76 -2.52 -7.21 0.08
CA GLU A 76 -2.13 -8.09 -1.04
C GLU A 76 -0.63 -8.06 -1.31
N ALA A 77 -0.03 -6.87 -1.37
CA ALA A 77 1.42 -6.70 -1.50
C ALA A 77 2.18 -7.35 -0.33
N ALA A 78 1.69 -7.20 0.90
CA ALA A 78 2.29 -7.82 2.07
C ALA A 78 2.27 -9.35 1.99
N ARG A 79 1.21 -9.96 1.44
CA ARG A 79 1.14 -11.41 1.23
C ARG A 79 2.21 -11.90 0.26
N VAL A 80 2.56 -11.12 -0.77
CA VAL A 80 3.62 -11.47 -1.72
C VAL A 80 5.00 -11.52 -1.05
N PHE A 81 5.27 -10.61 -0.12
CA PHE A 81 6.52 -10.60 0.66
C PHE A 81 6.52 -11.59 1.84
N GLY A 82 5.36 -12.15 2.20
CA GLY A 82 5.23 -13.10 3.31
C GLY A 82 5.64 -12.51 4.66
N ALA A 83 6.34 -13.30 5.47
CA ALA A 83 6.73 -12.94 6.84
C ALA A 83 7.65 -11.71 6.94
N SER A 84 8.26 -11.29 5.83
CA SER A 84 9.12 -10.11 5.78
C SER A 84 8.34 -8.80 5.73
N ALA A 85 7.03 -8.80 5.42
CA ALA A 85 6.26 -7.57 5.31
C ALA A 85 5.31 -7.32 6.49
N ARG A 86 5.12 -6.02 6.78
CA ARG A 86 4.08 -5.52 7.69
C ARG A 86 3.34 -4.36 7.05
N VAL A 87 2.06 -4.23 7.38
CA VAL A 87 1.17 -3.17 6.92
C VAL A 87 0.93 -2.18 8.06
N ALA A 88 1.23 -0.91 7.80
CA ALA A 88 0.83 0.22 8.62
C ALA A 88 -0.39 0.89 7.98
N ILE A 89 -1.37 1.25 8.82
CA ILE A 89 -2.57 2.00 8.39
C ILE A 89 -2.60 3.30 9.19
N PRO A 90 -2.68 4.47 8.52
CA PRO A 90 -2.68 5.76 9.19
C PRO A 90 -3.96 5.93 10.02
N SER A 91 -3.80 6.63 11.14
CA SER A 91 -4.91 7.02 12.00
C SER A 91 -4.67 8.39 12.61
N ARG A 92 -5.76 9.09 12.95
CA ARG A 92 -5.67 10.28 13.80
C ARG A 92 -5.32 9.87 15.24
N ARG A 93 -4.54 10.72 15.92
CA ARG A 93 -4.29 10.59 17.36
C ARG A 93 -5.54 10.86 18.20
N VAL A 94 -6.40 11.77 17.71
CA VAL A 94 -7.65 12.18 18.37
C VAL A 94 -8.75 12.28 17.31
N GLY A 95 -9.92 11.71 17.62
CA GLY A 95 -11.09 11.74 16.74
C GLY A 95 -11.11 10.64 15.69
N VAL A 96 -12.01 10.76 14.72
CA VAL A 96 -12.24 9.77 13.66
C VAL A 96 -11.31 10.04 12.48
N THR A 97 -10.60 9.01 12.01
CA THR A 97 -9.81 9.06 10.78
C THR A 97 -10.73 9.24 9.57
N PRO A 98 -10.58 10.31 8.78
CA PRO A 98 -11.41 10.50 7.58
C PRO A 98 -11.01 9.53 6.46
N PRO A 99 -11.90 9.23 5.50
CA PRO A 99 -11.55 8.49 4.30
C PRO A 99 -10.44 9.18 3.49
N GLY A 100 -9.49 8.41 2.98
CA GLY A 100 -8.36 8.90 2.19
C GLY A 100 -7.24 9.51 3.05
N TYR A 101 -7.32 9.37 4.38
CA TYR A 101 -6.29 9.90 5.27
C TYR A 101 -4.98 9.14 5.08
N ASP A 102 -3.89 9.86 4.86
CA ASP A 102 -2.58 9.28 4.54
C ASP A 102 -1.46 9.82 5.47
N ALA A 103 -0.20 9.47 5.17
CA ALA A 103 0.94 10.01 5.91
C ALA A 103 1.13 11.52 5.71
N ARG A 104 0.74 12.07 4.55
CA ARG A 104 0.82 13.51 4.29
C ARG A 104 -0.14 14.27 5.19
N ASP A 105 -1.35 13.76 5.39
CA ASP A 105 -2.30 14.35 6.32
C ASP A 105 -1.83 14.22 7.77
N GLN A 106 -1.24 13.09 8.17
CA GLN A 106 -0.66 12.94 9.51
C GLN A 106 0.48 13.93 9.78
N LEU A 107 1.30 14.23 8.78
CA LEU A 107 2.36 15.24 8.88
C LEU A 107 1.82 16.67 8.83
N ARG A 108 0.70 16.92 8.13
CA ARG A 108 0.04 18.23 8.16
C ARG A 108 -0.60 18.51 9.52
N ASP A 109 -1.20 17.48 10.13
CA ASP A 109 -1.96 17.59 11.37
C ASP A 109 -1.07 17.52 12.64
N GLY A 110 0.24 17.27 12.51
CA GLY A 110 1.16 17.13 13.65
C GLY A 110 2.65 17.12 13.27
N ASP A 111 3.50 16.59 14.15
CA ASP A 111 4.97 16.55 14.01
C ASP A 111 5.52 15.22 13.46
N GLY A 112 4.65 14.40 12.85
CA GLY A 112 5.02 13.08 12.34
C GLY A 112 4.96 11.96 13.39
N ALA A 113 4.74 12.25 14.67
CA ALA A 113 4.66 11.21 15.70
C ALA A 113 3.50 10.22 15.45
N ALA A 114 2.44 10.62 14.72
CA ALA A 114 1.37 9.72 14.30
C ALA A 114 1.82 8.69 13.24
N ILE A 115 2.76 9.06 12.36
CA ILE A 115 3.40 8.15 11.41
C ILE A 115 4.22 7.11 12.16
N SER A 116 5.05 7.53 13.12
CA SER A 116 5.86 6.60 13.93
C SER A 116 4.98 5.61 14.68
N ALA A 117 3.89 6.08 15.29
CA ALA A 117 2.94 5.20 15.99
C ALA A 117 2.26 4.19 15.05
N ALA A 118 1.90 4.59 13.82
CA ALA A 118 1.33 3.69 12.83
C ALA A 118 2.35 2.62 12.36
N ILE A 119 3.62 3.00 12.19
CA ILE A 119 4.72 2.09 11.87
C ILE A 119 4.96 1.08 13.01
N GLU A 120 4.96 1.54 14.26
CA GLU A 120 5.10 0.66 15.43
C GLU A 120 3.91 -0.30 15.58
N ALA A 121 2.71 0.16 15.25
CA ALA A 121 1.49 -0.65 15.27
C ALA A 121 1.36 -1.60 14.07
N ALA A 122 2.28 -1.56 13.10
CA ALA A 122 2.17 -2.30 11.86
C ALA A 122 2.05 -3.82 12.09
N ARG A 123 1.16 -4.45 11.34
CA ARG A 123 0.81 -5.88 11.52
C ARG A 123 1.18 -6.69 10.27
N PRO A 124 1.48 -7.98 10.41
CA PRO A 124 1.55 -8.88 9.25
C PRO A 124 0.20 -8.95 8.52
N ALA A 125 0.21 -9.40 7.26
CA ALA A 125 -0.95 -9.35 6.38
C ALA A 125 -2.18 -10.12 6.91
N ASP A 126 -1.97 -11.25 7.57
CA ASP A 126 -3.00 -12.11 8.19
C ASP A 126 -3.64 -11.49 9.44
N LEU A 127 -2.92 -10.62 10.15
CA LEU A 127 -3.40 -9.92 11.33
C LEU A 127 -3.93 -8.51 11.04
N THR A 128 -3.78 -8.03 9.80
CA THR A 128 -4.28 -6.74 9.36
C THR A 128 -5.78 -6.85 9.09
N ARG A 129 -6.61 -6.36 10.02
CA ARG A 129 -8.07 -6.42 9.87
C ARG A 129 -8.55 -5.35 8.90
N LEU A 130 -9.19 -5.79 7.83
CA LEU A 130 -9.95 -4.92 6.93
C LEU A 130 -11.44 -5.06 7.24
N PRO A 131 -12.25 -4.00 7.07
CA PRO A 131 -13.70 -4.12 7.14
C PRO A 131 -14.20 -5.16 6.13
N SER A 132 -15.16 -5.99 6.55
CA SER A 132 -15.79 -6.97 5.65
C SER A 132 -16.56 -6.22 4.56
N ILE A 133 -16.21 -6.50 3.30
CA ILE A 133 -16.97 -6.10 2.12
C ILE A 133 -17.57 -7.36 1.49
N ALA A 134 -18.83 -7.30 1.07
CA ALA A 134 -19.44 -8.44 0.41
C ALA A 134 -18.80 -8.60 -0.98
N GLY A 135 -18.38 -9.82 -1.33
CA GLY A 135 -17.99 -10.16 -2.70
C GLY A 135 -16.51 -10.02 -3.10
N PHE A 136 -15.57 -9.82 -2.17
CA PHE A 136 -14.14 -9.82 -2.53
C PHE A 136 -13.54 -11.23 -2.52
N ALA A 137 -13.36 -11.81 -3.71
CA ALA A 137 -12.40 -12.89 -3.92
C ALA A 137 -11.00 -12.29 -4.16
N PRO A 138 -9.91 -12.85 -3.62
CA PRO A 138 -8.57 -12.41 -3.95
C PRO A 138 -8.35 -12.50 -5.47
N HIS A 139 -7.84 -11.44 -6.09
CA HIS A 139 -7.49 -11.45 -7.50
C HIS A 139 -6.37 -12.48 -7.72
N VAL A 140 -6.73 -13.61 -8.33
CA VAL A 140 -5.77 -14.51 -8.98
C VAL A 140 -5.42 -13.86 -10.31
N GLY A 141 -4.13 -13.73 -10.59
CA GLY A 141 -3.60 -13.01 -11.75
C GLY A 141 -4.08 -13.53 -13.11
N ASP A 142 -3.97 -12.60 -14.06
CA ASP A 142 -3.94 -12.71 -15.52
C ASP A 142 -5.22 -13.06 -16.25
N ARG A 143 -5.81 -12.03 -16.88
CA ARG A 143 -6.02 -12.00 -18.34
C ARG A 143 -5.79 -10.57 -18.83
N GLU A 144 -4.74 -10.37 -19.62
CA GLU A 144 -4.77 -9.31 -20.63
C GLU A 144 -6.06 -9.51 -21.43
N SER A 145 -6.90 -8.49 -21.48
CA SER A 145 -8.07 -8.49 -22.36
C SER A 145 -7.56 -8.56 -23.80
N GLU A 146 -8.10 -9.52 -24.57
CA GLU A 146 -7.78 -9.74 -25.99
C GLU A 146 -8.00 -8.48 -26.87
N GLU A 147 -8.70 -7.46 -26.36
CA GLU A 147 -8.94 -6.19 -27.03
C GLU A 147 -7.69 -5.30 -27.19
N GLU A 148 -6.68 -5.38 -26.31
CA GLU A 148 -5.44 -4.57 -26.48
C GLU A 148 -4.44 -5.21 -27.45
N ARG A 149 -4.63 -6.48 -27.83
CA ARG A 149 -3.74 -7.17 -28.79
C ARG A 149 -4.07 -6.84 -30.24
N GLU A 150 -5.32 -6.53 -30.57
CA GLU A 150 -5.70 -6.13 -31.94
C GLU A 150 -5.21 -4.73 -32.29
N GLU A 151 -5.09 -3.80 -31.33
CA GLU A 151 -4.63 -2.43 -31.61
C GLU A 151 -3.13 -2.37 -31.93
N CYS A 152 -2.32 -3.34 -31.48
CA CYS A 152 -0.89 -3.42 -31.81
C CYS A 152 -0.59 -4.10 -33.15
N GLU A 153 -1.49 -4.92 -33.70
CA GLU A 153 -1.26 -5.62 -34.98
C GLU A 153 -1.68 -4.81 -36.22
N LEU A 154 -2.39 -3.69 -36.03
CA LEU A 154 -2.79 -2.79 -37.13
C LEU A 154 -1.75 -1.71 -37.47
N ASP A 155 -0.67 -1.59 -36.69
CA ASP A 155 0.38 -0.56 -36.85
C ASP A 155 1.76 -1.12 -37.26
N ARG A 156 1.82 -2.29 -37.92
CA ARG A 156 3.05 -2.85 -38.52
C ARG A 156 2.98 -3.03 -40.03
#